data_AF-A0A1C6KQZ8-F1
#
_entry.id   AF-A0A1C6KQZ8-F1
#
_cell.length_a   1.000
_cell.length_b   1.000
_cell.length_c   1.000
_cell.angle_alpha   90.00
_cell.angle_beta   90.00
_cell.angle_gamma   90.00
#
_symmetry.space_group_name_H-M   'P 1'
#
loop_
_entity.id
_entity.type
_entity.pdbx_description
1 polymer ?
#
loop_
_entity_poly.entity_id
_entity_poly.type
_entity_poly.pdbx_seq_one_letter_code
_entity_poly.pdbx_strand_id
1 'polypeptide(L)' 'MSVKTKRSVSVNLKRCVACGACCKVCPREAIAVSGGCYAAADLEKCVGCGLCEKLCPAGALSILIREAQL' A
#
# COMPACT_ATOMS: atom_id res chain seq x y z
N MET A 1 3.64 21.60 -16.64
CA MET A 1 2.88 21.45 -15.38
C MET A 1 2.21 20.08 -15.39
N SER A 2 2.87 19.04 -14.90
CA SER A 2 2.34 17.66 -14.95
C SER A 2 1.64 17.34 -13.64
N VAL A 3 0.32 17.57 -13.61
CA VAL A 3 -0.56 17.04 -12.55
C VAL A 3 -0.53 15.52 -12.66
N LYS A 4 0.40 14.87 -11.96
CA LYS A 4 0.48 13.41 -11.93
C LYS A 4 -0.48 12.92 -10.87
N THR A 5 -1.73 12.67 -11.26
CA THR A 5 -2.71 11.96 -10.44
C THR A 5 -2.11 10.60 -10.06
N LYS A 6 -1.66 10.44 -8.80
CA LYS A 6 -0.99 9.21 -8.34
C LYS A 6 -1.95 8.37 -7.51
N ARG A 7 -2.08 7.10 -7.88
CA ARG A 7 -2.79 6.08 -7.11
C ARG A 7 -1.81 5.45 -6.13
N SER A 8 -2.22 5.30 -4.88
CA SER A 8 -1.38 4.70 -3.86
C SER A 8 -2.19 3.87 -2.87
N VAL A 9 -1.50 2.97 -2.18
CA VAL A 9 -2.12 2.15 -1.14
C VAL A 9 -2.05 2.87 0.21
N SER A 10 -3.15 2.81 0.95
CA SER A 10 -3.25 3.25 2.33
C SER A 10 -3.36 2.03 3.24
N VAL A 11 -2.66 2.06 4.37
CA VAL A 11 -2.65 0.97 5.35
C VAL A 11 -3.37 1.39 6.62
N ASN A 12 -4.37 0.62 7.02
CA ASN A 12 -5.06 0.79 8.29
C ASN A 12 -4.30 0.04 9.41
N LEU A 13 -3.56 0.79 10.22
CA LEU A 13 -2.74 0.26 11.32
C LEU A 13 -3.55 -0.52 12.36
N LYS A 14 -4.85 -0.21 12.54
CA LYS A 14 -5.69 -0.91 13.53
C LYS A 14 -6.15 -2.29 13.03
N ARG A 15 -6.24 -2.48 11.71
CA ARG A 15 -6.62 -3.76 11.10
C ARG A 15 -5.42 -4.57 10.62
N CYS A 16 -4.28 -3.93 10.42
CA CYS A 16 -3.08 -4.60 9.96
C CYS A 16 -2.57 -5.55 11.05
N VAL A 17 -2.43 -6.83 10.70
CA VAL A 17 -1.87 -7.87 11.58
C VAL A 17 -0.44 -8.25 11.20
N ALA A 18 0.23 -7.42 10.40
CA ALA A 18 1.60 -7.65 9.93
C ALA A 18 1.86 -9.04 9.30
N CYS A 19 0.87 -9.67 8.66
CA CYS A 19 1.01 -11.02 8.10
C CYS A 19 2.03 -11.13 6.94
N GLY A 20 2.46 -10.01 6.35
CA GLY A 20 3.45 -9.98 5.27
C GLY A 20 2.96 -10.44 3.90
N ALA A 21 1.69 -10.85 3.75
CA ALA A 21 1.13 -11.28 2.46
C ALA A 21 1.22 -10.18 1.38
N CYS A 22 1.00 -8.93 1.77
CA CYS A 22 1.09 -7.77 0.89
C CYS A 22 2.52 -7.51 0.37
N CYS A 23 3.55 -7.85 1.12
CA CYS A 23 4.95 -7.75 0.70
C CYS A 23 5.24 -8.79 -0.40
N LYS A 24 4.83 -10.05 -0.19
CA LYS A 24 5.05 -11.15 -1.14
C LYS A 24 4.35 -10.96 -2.50
N VAL A 25 3.15 -10.35 -2.51
CA VAL A 25 2.37 -10.16 -3.74
C VAL A 25 2.77 -8.90 -4.50
N CYS A 26 3.51 -7.98 -3.89
CA CYS A 26 3.81 -6.70 -4.51
C CYS A 26 4.92 -6.86 -5.57
N PRO A 27 4.64 -6.72 -6.87
CA PRO A 27 5.66 -6.91 -7.92
C PRO A 27 6.70 -5.78 -7.95
N ARG A 28 6.43 -4.67 -7.25
CA ARG A 28 7.31 -3.50 -7.14
C ARG A 28 8.02 -3.43 -5.78
N GLU A 29 7.77 -4.41 -4.91
CA GLU A 29 8.27 -4.43 -3.54
C GLU A 29 8.04 -3.08 -2.82
N ALA A 30 6.90 -2.46 -3.13
CA ALA A 30 6.53 -1.15 -2.62
C ALA A 30 5.93 -1.23 -1.21
N ILE A 31 5.79 -2.42 -0.64
CA ILE A 31 5.23 -2.63 0.70
C ILE A 31 6.20 -3.47 1.50
N ALA A 32 6.56 -3.00 2.68
CA ALA A 32 7.39 -3.72 3.64
C ALA A 32 6.69 -3.75 5.01
N VAL A 33 6.98 -4.74 5.83
CA VAL A 33 6.48 -4.79 7.21
C VAL A 33 7.50 -4.11 8.11
N SER A 34 7.10 -3.01 8.75
CA SER A 34 7.94 -2.29 9.69
C SER A 34 7.90 -2.98 11.06
N GLY A 35 9.01 -3.62 11.44
CA GLY A 35 9.23 -4.19 12.78
C GLY A 35 8.26 -5.29 13.19
N GLY A 36 7.55 -5.93 12.26
CA GLY A 36 6.52 -6.92 12.57
C GLY A 36 5.22 -6.33 13.14
N CYS A 37 5.07 -5.00 13.15
CA CYS A 37 3.91 -4.34 13.74
C CYS A 37 2.86 -3.98 12.68
N TYR A 38 3.28 -3.45 11.53
CA TYR A 38 2.37 -3.02 10.47
C TYR A 38 3.05 -3.01 9.11
N ALA A 39 2.25 -3.04 8.05
CA ALA A 39 2.73 -2.83 6.69
C ALA A 39 2.87 -1.33 6.40
N ALA A 40 4.00 -0.93 5.86
CA ALA A 40 4.29 0.41 5.37
C ALA A 40 4.49 0.34 3.86
N ALA A 41 3.87 1.27 3.13
CA ALA A 41 3.96 1.34 1.68
C ALA A 41 4.74 2.57 1.22
N ASP A 42 5.66 2.35 0.30
CA ASP A 42 6.42 3.36 -0.42
C ASP A 42 5.57 3.91 -1.57
N LEU A 43 5.11 5.15 -1.43
CA LEU A 43 4.23 5.83 -2.40
C LEU A 43 4.96 6.21 -3.70
N GLU A 44 6.29 6.21 -3.70
CA GLU A 44 7.08 6.48 -4.91
C GLU A 44 7.17 5.25 -5.79
N LYS A 45 7.30 4.06 -5.17
CA LYS A 45 7.31 2.76 -5.87
C LYS A 45 5.90 2.24 -6.15
N CYS A 46 4.92 2.60 -5.33
CA CYS A 46 3.55 2.14 -5.47
C CYS A 46 2.89 2.74 -6.71
N VAL A 47 2.39 1.87 -7.58
CA VAL A 47 1.62 2.26 -8.77
C VAL A 47 0.10 2.15 -8.57
N GLY A 48 -0.33 1.77 -7.35
CA GLY A 48 -1.73 1.59 -7.02
C GLY A 48 -2.41 0.44 -7.78
N CYS A 49 -1.73 -0.69 -7.98
CA CYS A 49 -2.26 -1.84 -8.72
C CYS A 49 -3.42 -2.60 -8.02
N GLY A 50 -3.59 -2.42 -6.70
CA GLY A 50 -4.69 -3.05 -5.94
C GLY A 50 -4.50 -4.53 -5.60
N LEU A 51 -3.39 -5.17 -5.98
CA LEU A 51 -3.15 -6.58 -5.66
C LEU A 51 -3.10 -6.85 -4.15
N CYS A 52 -2.45 -5.95 -3.41
CA CYS A 52 -2.30 -6.06 -1.96
C CYS A 52 -3.64 -5.88 -1.22
N GLU A 53 -4.53 -5.03 -1.72
CA GLU A 53 -5.90 -4.85 -1.19
C GLU A 53 -6.70 -6.15 -1.30
N LYS A 54 -6.73 -6.76 -2.49
CA LYS A 54 -7.47 -8.01 -2.74
C LYS A 54 -6.93 -9.19 -1.92
N LEU A 55 -5.62 -9.25 -1.71
CA LEU A 55 -5.00 -10.34 -0.97
C LEU A 55 -5.13 -10.17 0.55
N CYS A 56 -5.35 -8.95 1.05
CA CYS A 56 -5.29 -8.69 2.49
C CYS A 56 -6.43 -9.41 3.22
N PRO A 57 -6.15 -10.46 4.03
CA PRO A 57 -7.21 -11.21 4.70
C PRO A 57 -7.91 -10.37 5.77
N ALA A 58 -7.21 -9.39 6.35
CA ALA A 58 -7.76 -8.47 7.34
C ALA A 58 -8.50 -7.27 6.72
N GLY A 59 -8.48 -7.11 5.38
CA GLY A 59 -9.04 -5.94 4.71
C GLY A 59 -8.45 -4.62 5.23
N ALA A 60 -7.15 -4.63 5.55
CA ALA A 60 -6.45 -3.50 6.16
C ALA A 60 -5.85 -2.53 5.13
N LEU A 61 -5.88 -2.88 3.84
CA LEU A 61 -5.29 -2.11 2.76
C LEU A 61 -6.40 -1.55 1.88
N SER A 62 -6.25 -0.32 1.42
CA SER A 62 -7.20 0.31 0.48
C SER A 62 -6.47 1.16 -0.53
N ILE A 63 -6.85 1.09 -1.80
CA ILE A 63 -6.30 1.96 -2.84
C ILE A 63 -7.00 3.31 -2.80
N LEU A 64 -6.21 4.37 -2.63
CA LEU A 64 -6.66 5.74 -2.65
C LEU A 64 -6.06 6.46 -3.86
N ILE A 65 -6.83 7.38 -4.41
CA ILE A 65 -6.34 8.36 -5.37
C ILE A 65 -5.94 9.58 -4.55
N ARG A 66 -4.65 9.91 -4.56
CA ARG A 66 -4.18 11.15 -3.93
C ARG A 66 -3.84 12.15 -5.01
N GLU A 67 -4.47 13.31 -4.93
CA GLU A 67 -4.00 14.50 -5.62
C GLU A 67 -2.76 14.99 -4.87
N ALA A 68 -1.59 14.65 -5.39
CA ALA A 68 -0.34 15.23 -4.92
C ALA A 68 -0.25 16.65 -5.49
N GLN A 69 -0.90 17.59 -4.80
CA GLN A 69 -0.77 19.02 -5.04
C GLN A 69 0.63 19.44 -4.57
N LEU A 70 1.49 19.81 -5.52
CA LEU A 70 2.71 20.59 -5.24
C LEU A 70 2.30 22.06 -5.09
#